data_AF-A0A956SZN0-F1
#
_entry.id   AF-A0A956SZN0-F1
#
_cell.length_a   1.000
_cell.length_b   1.000
_cell.length_c   1.000
_cell.angle_alpha   90.00
_cell.angle_beta   90.00
_cell.angle_gamma   90.00
#
_symmetry.space_group_name_H-M   'P 1'
#
loop_
_entity.id
_entity.type
_entity.pdbx_description
1 polymer ?
#
loop_
_entity_poly.entity_id
_entity_poly.type
_entity_poly.pdbx_seq_one_letter_code
_entity_poly.pdbx_strand_id
1 'polypeptide(L)'
;MSAFSDLLHWLEFAQLEIAERSDIQKMLTEALDELKSGRTEEHREALFVVHTVLTQLKSDQDPLPGLRFLADRYRRVADKSEEPFGLRLERELREKASALSVAEWCVGAYPVLDEGIQYFVDGFPERLEQALAELDQLLVSAWEPYAGMSVTEEEVTAETVVGHRLLKEGFDQWFKALDEAELAAGQEGCFEQALSLAEEGNRLLVAFQQP
;
A
#
# COMPACT_ATOMS: atom_id res chain seq x y z
N MET A 1 -2.54 25.86 -3.10
CA MET A 1 -3.03 24.97 -4.16
C MET A 1 -4.47 25.33 -4.44
N SER A 2 -5.03 24.92 -5.58
CA SER A 2 -6.44 25.20 -5.89
C SER A 2 -7.33 24.09 -5.32
N ALA A 3 -8.56 24.39 -4.95
CA ALA A 3 -9.49 23.39 -4.38
C ALA A 3 -9.73 22.23 -5.34
N PHE A 4 -9.73 22.49 -6.66
CA PHE A 4 -9.79 21.41 -7.65
C PHE A 4 -8.52 20.56 -7.66
N SER A 5 -7.33 21.18 -7.53
CA SER A 5 -6.06 20.45 -7.37
C SER A 5 -6.05 19.61 -6.10
N ASP A 6 -6.58 20.14 -4.99
CA ASP A 6 -6.64 19.45 -3.71
C ASP A 6 -7.62 18.26 -3.78
N LEU A 7 -8.74 18.40 -4.49
CA LEU A 7 -9.65 17.27 -4.80
C LEU A 7 -8.93 16.18 -5.59
N LEU A 8 -8.20 16.53 -6.64
CA LEU A 8 -7.48 15.55 -7.46
C LEU A 8 -6.41 14.82 -6.65
N HIS A 9 -5.66 15.55 -5.83
CA HIS A 9 -4.69 14.98 -4.91
C HIS A 9 -5.37 14.04 -3.92
N TRP A 10 -6.46 14.47 -3.29
CA TRP A 10 -7.22 13.64 -2.37
C TRP A 10 -7.75 12.37 -3.04
N LEU A 11 -8.31 12.46 -4.25
CA LEU A 11 -8.80 11.30 -5.02
C LEU A 11 -7.70 10.30 -5.36
N GLU A 12 -6.44 10.73 -5.40
CA GLU A 12 -5.30 9.86 -5.67
C GLU A 12 -4.90 9.01 -4.47
N PHE A 13 -4.98 9.57 -3.26
CA PHE A 13 -4.50 8.92 -2.04
C PHE A 13 -5.61 8.35 -1.16
N ALA A 14 -6.84 8.84 -1.28
CA ALA A 14 -7.96 8.40 -0.47
C ALA A 14 -8.39 6.97 -0.83
N GLN A 15 -8.62 6.15 0.19
CA GLN A 15 -9.35 4.89 0.06
C GLN A 15 -10.84 5.23 -0.10
N LEU A 16 -11.28 5.43 -1.35
CA LEU A 16 -12.62 5.93 -1.67
C LEU A 16 -13.74 5.06 -1.09
N GLU A 17 -13.50 3.77 -0.89
CA GLU A 17 -14.43 2.79 -0.33
C GLU A 17 -14.76 3.02 1.14
N ILE A 18 -13.84 3.66 1.89
CA ILE A 18 -14.00 3.93 3.33
C ILE A 18 -14.07 5.43 3.66
N ALA A 19 -13.92 6.30 2.67
CA ALA A 19 -13.98 7.74 2.86
C ALA A 19 -15.38 8.18 3.34
N GLU A 20 -15.42 9.10 4.31
CA GLU A 20 -16.70 9.63 4.80
C GLU A 20 -17.42 10.44 3.72
N ARG A 21 -18.73 10.23 3.58
CA ARG A 21 -19.54 10.94 2.58
C ARG A 21 -19.52 12.46 2.77
N SER A 22 -19.43 12.93 4.01
CA SER A 22 -19.29 14.35 4.37
C SER A 22 -18.03 14.97 3.77
N ASP A 23 -16.91 14.26 3.85
CA ASP A 23 -15.62 14.75 3.36
C ASP A 23 -15.60 14.80 1.84
N ILE A 24 -16.09 13.73 1.18
CA ILE A 24 -16.26 13.69 -0.27
C ILE A 24 -17.11 14.88 -0.73
N GLN A 25 -18.25 15.10 -0.06
CA GLN A 25 -19.17 16.18 -0.42
C GLN A 25 -18.52 17.57 -0.24
N LYS A 26 -17.76 17.77 0.84
CA LYS A 26 -17.04 19.02 1.09
C LYS A 26 -16.03 19.30 -0.02
N MET A 27 -15.13 18.35 -0.28
CA MET A 27 -14.08 18.47 -1.31
C MET A 27 -14.66 18.76 -2.70
N LEU A 28 -15.70 18.01 -3.08
CA LEU A 28 -16.38 18.22 -4.37
C LEU A 28 -17.07 19.58 -4.45
N THR A 29 -17.64 20.09 -3.36
CA THR A 29 -18.33 21.39 -3.35
C THR A 29 -17.34 22.54 -3.52
N GLU A 30 -16.21 22.49 -2.80
CA GLU A 30 -15.14 23.47 -2.91
C GLU A 30 -14.55 23.48 -4.33
N ALA A 31 -14.27 22.29 -4.88
CA ALA A 31 -13.83 22.13 -6.25
C ALA A 31 -14.86 22.65 -7.28
N LEU A 32 -16.16 22.38 -7.08
CA LEU A 32 -17.22 22.82 -7.98
C LEU A 32 -17.26 24.35 -8.09
N ASP A 33 -17.10 25.06 -6.98
CA ASP A 33 -17.13 26.53 -6.96
C ASP A 33 -15.95 27.14 -7.72
N GLU A 34 -14.76 26.52 -7.64
CA GLU A 34 -13.62 26.89 -8.46
C GLU A 34 -13.88 26.61 -9.95
N LEU A 35 -14.34 25.39 -10.28
CA LEU A 35 -14.56 24.94 -11.66
C LEU A 35 -15.59 25.80 -12.42
N LYS A 36 -16.59 26.37 -11.73
CA LYS A 36 -17.57 27.30 -12.33
C LYS A 36 -16.93 28.54 -12.96
N SER A 37 -15.77 28.95 -12.44
CA SER A 37 -15.01 30.10 -12.96
C SER A 37 -14.03 29.74 -14.08
N GLY A 38 -13.77 28.44 -14.28
CA GLY A 38 -12.86 27.91 -15.28
C GLY A 38 -13.33 28.13 -16.71
N ARG A 39 -12.40 28.42 -17.62
CA ARG A 39 -12.70 28.72 -19.04
C ARG A 39 -12.20 27.67 -20.03
N THR A 40 -11.43 26.68 -19.59
CA THR A 40 -10.94 25.62 -20.48
C THR A 40 -12.01 24.54 -20.67
N GLU A 41 -11.91 23.79 -21.76
CA GLU A 41 -12.82 22.68 -22.02
C GLU A 41 -12.70 21.58 -20.95
N GLU A 42 -11.48 21.36 -20.43
CA GLU A 42 -11.23 20.45 -19.30
C GLU A 42 -12.01 20.88 -18.06
N HIS A 43 -11.97 22.17 -17.68
CA HIS A 43 -12.76 22.68 -16.55
C HIS A 43 -14.25 22.41 -16.72
N ARG A 44 -14.79 22.50 -17.95
CA ARG A 44 -16.21 22.22 -18.21
C ARG A 44 -16.54 20.73 -18.06
N GLU A 45 -15.64 19.85 -18.52
CA GLU A 45 -15.79 18.41 -18.35
C GLU A 45 -15.71 18.02 -16.87
N ALA A 46 -14.72 18.54 -16.12
CA ALA A 46 -14.63 18.34 -14.67
C ALA A 46 -15.86 18.87 -13.95
N LEU A 47 -16.33 20.07 -14.31
CA LEU A 47 -17.53 20.68 -13.73
C LEU A 47 -18.72 19.73 -13.87
N PHE A 48 -18.90 19.13 -15.05
CA PHE A 48 -19.98 18.18 -15.30
C PHE A 48 -19.86 16.91 -14.44
N VAL A 49 -18.67 16.32 -14.34
CA VAL A 49 -18.50 15.10 -13.53
C VAL A 49 -18.64 15.39 -12.04
N VAL A 50 -18.00 16.44 -11.53
CA VAL A 50 -18.13 16.86 -10.12
C VAL A 50 -19.59 17.15 -9.76
N HIS A 51 -20.32 17.84 -10.64
CA HIS A 51 -21.75 18.08 -10.44
C HIS A 51 -22.56 16.78 -10.43
N THR A 52 -22.25 15.83 -11.31
CA THR A 52 -22.88 14.51 -11.37
C THR A 52 -22.66 13.73 -10.06
N VAL A 53 -21.42 13.67 -9.57
CA VAL A 53 -21.07 12.97 -8.32
C VAL A 53 -21.76 13.62 -7.12
N LEU A 54 -21.78 14.95 -7.04
CA LEU A 54 -22.54 15.66 -6.00
C LEU A 54 -24.04 15.36 -6.04
N THR A 55 -24.60 15.16 -7.23
CA THR A 55 -26.02 14.80 -7.39
C THR A 55 -26.28 13.36 -6.94
N GLN A 56 -25.36 12.45 -7.24
CA GLN A 56 -25.41 11.06 -6.76
C GLN A 56 -25.38 11.01 -5.23
N LEU A 57 -24.44 11.73 -4.60
CA LEU A 57 -24.35 11.83 -3.14
C LEU A 57 -25.64 12.33 -2.50
N LYS A 58 -26.22 13.40 -3.04
CA LYS A 58 -27.50 13.98 -2.55
C LYS A 58 -28.70 13.04 -2.74
N SER A 59 -28.61 12.12 -3.69
CA SER A 59 -29.68 11.17 -4.03
C SER A 59 -29.45 9.78 -3.44
N ASP A 60 -28.48 9.64 -2.53
CA ASP A 60 -28.08 8.36 -1.92
C ASP A 60 -27.67 7.27 -2.94
N GLN A 61 -27.10 7.69 -4.06
CA GLN A 61 -26.54 6.79 -5.08
C GLN A 61 -25.04 6.61 -4.87
N ASP A 62 -24.49 5.51 -5.39
CA ASP A 62 -23.06 5.21 -5.32
C ASP A 62 -22.23 6.23 -6.13
N PRO A 63 -21.38 7.04 -5.48
CA PRO A 63 -20.53 8.02 -6.15
C PRO A 63 -19.24 7.43 -6.71
N LEU A 64 -18.85 6.20 -6.33
CA LEU A 64 -17.54 5.62 -6.64
C LEU A 64 -17.22 5.57 -8.13
N PRO A 65 -18.15 5.21 -9.05
CA PRO A 65 -17.84 5.21 -10.47
C PRO A 65 -17.43 6.59 -10.99
N GLY A 66 -18.07 7.66 -10.50
CA GLY A 66 -17.76 9.03 -10.92
C GLY A 66 -16.47 9.57 -10.30
N LEU A 67 -16.21 9.23 -9.03
CA LEU A 67 -14.94 9.56 -8.35
C LEU A 67 -13.75 8.87 -9.03
N ARG A 68 -13.87 7.57 -9.36
CA ARG A 68 -12.86 6.82 -10.10
C ARG A 68 -12.66 7.36 -11.51
N PHE A 69 -13.74 7.73 -12.20
CA PHE A 69 -13.64 8.38 -13.51
C PHE A 69 -12.86 9.71 -13.43
N LEU A 70 -13.17 10.56 -12.44
CA LEU A 70 -12.42 11.81 -12.21
C LEU A 70 -10.93 11.54 -11.96
N ALA A 71 -10.62 10.62 -11.06
CA ALA A 71 -9.24 10.23 -10.75
C ALA A 71 -8.49 9.74 -12.00
N ASP A 72 -9.05 8.79 -12.75
CA ASP A 72 -8.42 8.23 -13.94
C ASP A 72 -8.28 9.24 -15.08
N ARG A 73 -9.30 10.08 -15.29
CA ARG A 73 -9.31 11.08 -16.36
C ARG A 73 -8.24 12.14 -16.13
N TYR A 74 -8.15 12.65 -14.90
CA TYR A 74 -7.21 13.71 -14.56
C TYR A 74 -5.80 13.21 -14.29
N ARG A 75 -5.63 11.95 -13.89
CA ARG A 75 -4.33 11.25 -13.94
C ARG A 75 -3.72 11.32 -15.35
N ARG A 76 -4.53 11.12 -16.41
CA ARG A 76 -4.08 11.21 -17.81
C ARG A 76 -3.82 12.63 -18.31
N VAL A 77 -4.40 13.65 -17.67
CA VAL A 77 -4.20 15.06 -18.04
C VAL A 77 -2.98 15.65 -17.32
N ALA A 78 -2.74 15.24 -16.08
CA ALA A 78 -1.51 15.51 -15.34
C ALA A 78 -0.28 14.85 -16.00
N ASP A 79 -0.49 13.82 -16.82
CA ASP A 79 0.50 13.03 -17.58
C ASP A 79 1.31 13.81 -18.66
N LYS A 80 1.36 15.14 -18.58
CA LYS A 80 2.31 15.98 -19.34
C LYS A 80 3.29 16.75 -18.46
N SER A 81 3.13 16.74 -17.14
CA SER A 81 4.11 17.35 -16.25
C SER A 81 4.11 16.62 -14.90
N GLU A 82 5.01 15.64 -14.81
CA GLU A 82 5.46 14.96 -13.59
C GLU A 82 4.50 13.94 -12.96
N GLU A 83 5.05 12.74 -12.78
CA GLU A 83 4.44 11.67 -12.00
C GLU A 83 4.17 12.13 -10.55
N PRO A 84 2.99 11.83 -9.99
CA PRO A 84 2.66 12.16 -8.61
C PRO A 84 3.72 11.69 -7.63
N PHE A 85 4.07 12.55 -6.67
CA PHE A 85 5.20 12.31 -5.77
C PHE A 85 5.09 10.97 -5.03
N GLY A 86 3.91 10.60 -4.52
CA GLY A 86 3.72 9.32 -3.83
C GLY A 86 3.94 8.09 -4.73
N LEU A 87 3.48 8.14 -5.99
CA LEU A 87 3.72 7.06 -6.95
C LEU A 87 5.20 6.94 -7.31
N ARG A 88 5.86 8.09 -7.53
CA ARG A 88 7.30 8.14 -7.78
C ARG A 88 8.07 7.57 -6.60
N LEU A 89 7.75 7.99 -5.38
CA LEU A 89 8.37 7.51 -4.14
C LEU A 89 8.17 6.00 -3.96
N GLU A 90 6.96 5.49 -4.17
CA GLU A 90 6.69 4.06 -4.08
C GLU A 90 7.53 3.28 -5.10
N ARG A 91 7.62 3.76 -6.34
CA ARG A 91 8.47 3.15 -7.36
C ARG A 91 9.94 3.15 -6.94
N GLU A 92 10.46 4.29 -6.48
CA GLU A 92 11.86 4.41 -6.02
C GLU A 92 12.16 3.43 -4.87
N LEU A 93 11.26 3.27 -3.91
CA LEU A 93 11.41 2.33 -2.80
C LEU A 93 11.36 0.86 -3.26
N ARG A 94 10.47 0.53 -4.21
CA ARG A 94 10.40 -0.82 -4.80
C ARG A 94 11.64 -1.14 -5.64
N GLU A 95 12.13 -0.17 -6.41
CA GLU A 95 13.39 -0.28 -7.14
C GLU A 95 14.55 -0.51 -6.16
N LYS A 96 14.63 0.25 -5.06
CA LYS A 96 15.61 0.04 -3.98
C LYS A 96 15.51 -1.39 -3.42
N ALA A 97 14.32 -1.86 -3.06
CA ALA A 97 14.10 -3.21 -2.54
C ALA A 97 14.55 -4.31 -3.52
N SER A 98 14.25 -4.15 -4.81
CA SER A 98 14.67 -5.09 -5.85
C SER A 98 16.18 -5.07 -6.10
N ALA A 99 16.82 -3.92 -5.88
CA ALA A 99 18.25 -3.73 -6.08
C ALA A 99 19.12 -4.20 -4.90
N LEU A 100 18.51 -4.49 -3.74
CA LEU A 100 19.24 -5.03 -2.59
C LEU A 100 19.96 -6.33 -2.98
N SER A 101 21.24 -6.39 -2.64
CA SER A 101 22.04 -7.61 -2.75
C SER A 101 21.62 -8.62 -1.68
N VAL A 102 21.95 -9.91 -1.89
CA VAL A 102 21.67 -10.98 -0.92
C VAL A 102 22.23 -10.64 0.47
N ALA A 103 23.43 -10.05 0.55
CA ALA A 103 24.01 -9.67 1.84
C ALA A 103 23.23 -8.56 2.57
N GLU A 104 22.48 -7.72 1.85
CA GLU A 104 21.72 -6.62 2.43
C GLU A 104 20.33 -7.05 2.88
N TRP A 105 19.64 -7.86 2.06
CA TRP A 105 18.28 -8.29 2.40
C TRP A 105 18.24 -9.60 3.19
N CYS A 106 19.23 -10.50 3.09
CA CYS A 106 19.25 -11.78 3.82
C CYS A 106 19.76 -11.58 5.25
N VAL A 107 19.00 -10.82 6.04
CA VAL A 107 19.30 -10.49 7.45
C VAL A 107 18.04 -10.63 8.31
N GLY A 108 18.21 -10.75 9.63
CA GLY A 108 17.10 -10.76 10.59
C GLY A 108 16.28 -12.05 10.53
N ALA A 109 15.01 -11.94 10.11
CA ALA A 109 14.04 -13.04 10.10
C ALA A 109 14.33 -14.10 9.02
N TYR A 110 14.86 -13.69 7.86
CA TYR A 110 15.04 -14.60 6.72
C TYR A 110 15.97 -15.80 7.01
N PRO A 111 17.19 -15.60 7.57
CA PRO A 111 18.06 -16.73 7.89
C PRO A 111 17.44 -17.74 8.87
N VAL A 112 16.57 -17.28 9.78
CA VAL A 112 15.91 -18.16 10.76
C VAL A 112 14.95 -19.13 10.03
N LEU A 113 14.19 -18.64 9.04
CA LEU A 113 13.31 -19.47 8.24
C LEU A 113 14.10 -20.44 7.36
N ASP A 114 15.11 -19.93 6.65
CA ASP A 114 15.96 -20.72 5.74
C ASP A 114 16.70 -21.85 6.48
N GLU A 115 17.30 -21.55 7.62
CA GLU A 115 17.94 -22.55 8.48
C GLU A 115 16.91 -23.56 9.01
N GLY A 116 15.74 -23.10 9.47
CA GLY A 116 14.66 -23.98 9.94
C GLY A 116 14.22 -24.98 8.87
N ILE A 117 14.06 -24.52 7.63
CA ILE A 117 13.74 -25.36 6.46
C ILE A 117 14.87 -26.35 6.18
N GLN A 118 16.13 -25.90 6.19
CA GLN A 118 17.27 -26.79 5.95
C GLN A 118 17.33 -27.92 6.99
N TYR A 119 17.12 -27.62 8.28
CA TYR A 119 17.06 -28.65 9.32
C TYR A 119 15.89 -29.62 9.13
N PHE A 120 14.73 -29.14 8.69
CA PHE A 120 13.59 -30.00 8.37
C PHE A 120 13.94 -30.99 7.25
N VAL A 121 14.57 -30.50 6.17
CA VAL A 121 15.05 -31.33 5.05
C VAL A 121 16.08 -32.37 5.52
N ASP A 122 16.93 -32.00 6.48
CA ASP A 122 17.92 -32.90 7.09
C ASP A 122 17.31 -33.90 8.11
N GLY A 123 15.98 -33.88 8.30
CA GLY A 123 15.25 -34.83 9.13
C GLY A 123 15.02 -34.39 10.58
N PHE A 124 15.12 -33.09 10.87
CA PHE A 124 14.88 -32.48 12.18
C PHE A 124 13.65 -31.55 12.15
N PRO A 125 12.44 -32.09 12.00
CA PRO A 125 11.22 -31.29 11.79
C PRO A 125 10.92 -30.31 12.93
N GLU A 126 11.31 -30.63 14.16
CA GLU A 126 11.11 -29.79 15.34
C GLU A 126 11.82 -28.43 15.23
N ARG A 127 12.87 -28.33 14.39
CA ARG A 127 13.59 -27.08 14.17
C ARG A 127 12.80 -26.09 13.32
N LEU A 128 12.06 -26.58 12.33
CA LEU A 128 11.17 -25.75 11.55
C LEU A 128 9.99 -25.28 12.41
N GLU A 129 9.37 -26.17 13.20
CA GLU A 129 8.29 -25.78 14.12
C GLU A 129 8.74 -24.68 15.09
N GLN A 130 9.94 -24.81 15.65
CA GLN A 130 10.54 -23.78 16.50
C GLN A 130 10.75 -22.46 15.74
N ALA A 131 11.34 -22.52 14.54
CA ALA A 131 11.59 -21.33 13.72
C ALA A 131 10.29 -20.60 13.34
N LEU A 132 9.24 -21.33 12.95
CA LEU A 132 7.94 -20.74 12.62
C LEU A 132 7.30 -20.04 13.82
N ALA A 133 7.33 -20.67 15.00
CA ALA A 133 6.79 -20.07 16.23
C ALA A 133 7.57 -18.82 16.66
N GLU A 134 8.91 -18.84 16.57
CA GLU A 134 9.76 -17.69 16.88
C GLU A 134 9.51 -16.53 15.91
N LEU A 135 9.37 -16.81 14.61
CA LEU A 135 9.11 -15.82 13.58
C LEU A 135 7.71 -15.23 13.66
N ASP A 136 6.68 -16.05 13.91
CA ASP A 136 5.31 -15.56 14.12
C ASP A 136 5.26 -14.59 15.30
N GLN A 137 5.83 -14.99 16.45
CA GLN A 137 5.91 -14.12 17.61
C GLN A 137 6.66 -12.81 17.31
N LEU A 138 7.79 -12.90 16.60
CA LEU A 138 8.57 -11.73 16.20
C LEU A 138 7.75 -10.78 15.33
N LEU A 139 7.12 -11.29 14.27
CA LEU A 139 6.34 -10.50 13.31
C LEU A 139 5.10 -9.87 13.96
N VAL A 140 4.34 -10.65 14.73
CA VAL A 140 3.17 -10.14 15.48
C VAL A 140 3.58 -9.05 16.47
N SER A 141 4.67 -9.27 17.22
CA SER A 141 5.14 -8.29 18.20
C SER A 141 5.64 -6.99 17.58
N ALA A 142 6.06 -7.00 16.31
CA ALA A 142 6.43 -5.81 15.56
C ALA A 142 5.22 -5.15 14.89
N TRP A 143 4.30 -5.95 14.34
CA TRP A 143 3.16 -5.47 13.58
C TRP A 143 2.05 -4.89 14.45
N GLU A 144 1.64 -5.57 15.53
CA GLU A 144 0.50 -5.13 16.35
C GLU A 144 0.68 -3.72 16.93
N PRO A 145 1.83 -3.36 17.52
CA PRO A 145 2.03 -2.00 18.00
C PRO A 145 1.94 -0.98 16.87
N TYR A 146 2.57 -1.26 15.73
CA TYR A 146 2.54 -0.38 14.56
C TYR A 146 1.14 -0.19 13.99
N ALA A 147 0.39 -1.28 13.81
CA ALA A 147 -0.98 -1.25 13.30
C ALA A 147 -1.97 -0.58 14.27
N GLY A 148 -1.67 -0.60 15.57
CA GLY A 148 -2.46 0.07 16.61
C GLY A 148 -2.13 1.56 16.80
N MET A 149 -1.11 2.10 16.13
CA MET A 149 -0.77 3.52 16.26
C MET A 149 -1.82 4.41 15.60
N SER A 150 -2.35 5.36 16.35
CA SER A 150 -3.19 6.42 15.81
C SER A 150 -2.34 7.45 15.08
N VAL A 151 -2.70 7.75 13.84
CA VAL A 151 -2.07 8.80 13.03
C VAL A 151 -3.00 10.00 13.00
N THR A 152 -2.49 11.19 13.33
CA THR A 152 -3.21 12.46 13.23
C THR A 152 -3.30 12.93 11.78
N GLU A 153 -4.25 13.81 11.46
CA GLU A 153 -4.40 14.33 10.09
C GLU A 153 -3.13 15.02 9.59
N GLU A 154 -2.38 15.69 10.47
CA GLU A 154 -1.12 16.34 10.14
C GLU A 154 0.03 15.37 9.83
N GLU A 155 -0.09 14.12 10.27
CA GLU A 155 0.88 13.05 10.01
C GLU A 155 0.57 12.26 8.73
N VAL A 156 -0.60 12.48 8.11
CA VAL A 156 -0.96 11.87 6.83
C VAL A 156 -0.30 12.65 5.69
N THR A 157 0.80 12.09 5.19
CA THR A 157 1.61 12.61 4.09
C THR A 157 1.73 11.53 3.00
N ALA A 158 2.18 11.90 1.81
CA ALA A 158 2.42 10.91 0.75
C ALA A 158 3.46 9.87 1.21
N GLU A 159 4.48 10.29 1.94
CA GLU A 159 5.51 9.45 2.54
C GLU A 159 4.92 8.46 3.55
N THR A 160 4.08 8.92 4.48
CA THR A 160 3.49 8.03 5.49
C THR A 160 2.48 7.06 4.88
N VAL A 161 1.72 7.48 3.87
CA VAL A 161 0.80 6.59 3.12
C VAL A 161 1.57 5.52 2.35
N VAL A 162 2.61 5.91 1.60
CA VAL A 162 3.45 4.97 0.83
C VAL A 162 4.19 4.03 1.77
N GLY A 163 4.81 4.57 2.82
CA GLY A 163 5.53 3.80 3.83
C GLY A 163 4.63 2.78 4.51
N HIS A 164 3.43 3.20 4.92
CA HIS A 164 2.46 2.28 5.53
C HIS A 164 2.04 1.15 4.58
N ARG A 165 1.80 1.47 3.30
CA ARG A 165 1.45 0.46 2.29
C ARG A 165 2.55 -0.58 2.11
N LEU A 166 3.81 -0.14 1.95
CA LEU A 166 4.94 -1.03 1.74
C LEU A 166 5.29 -1.84 2.99
N LEU A 167 5.21 -1.24 4.18
CA LEU A 167 5.38 -1.97 5.44
C LEU A 167 4.33 -3.06 5.59
N LYS A 168 3.05 -2.71 5.39
CA LYS A 168 1.95 -3.67 5.44
C LYS A 168 2.15 -4.80 4.44
N GLU A 169 2.50 -4.48 3.19
CA GLU A 169 2.80 -5.49 2.17
C GLU A 169 3.95 -6.41 2.59
N GLY A 170 5.04 -5.86 3.16
CA GLY A 170 6.15 -6.64 3.67
C GLY A 170 5.75 -7.63 4.76
N PHE A 171 4.94 -7.18 5.73
CA PHE A 171 4.38 -8.07 6.77
C PHE A 171 3.40 -9.10 6.20
N ASP A 172 2.50 -8.70 5.30
CA ASP A 172 1.54 -9.60 4.65
C ASP A 172 2.25 -10.72 3.88
N GLN A 173 3.38 -10.42 3.20
CA GLN A 173 4.19 -11.45 2.53
C GLN A 173 4.88 -12.37 3.52
N TRP A 174 5.36 -11.84 4.65
CA TRP A 174 5.94 -12.64 5.71
C TRP A 174 4.95 -13.61 6.36
N PHE A 175 3.73 -13.16 6.69
CA PHE A 175 2.70 -14.05 7.22
C PHE A 175 2.34 -15.18 6.23
N LYS A 176 2.19 -14.85 4.94
CA LYS A 176 1.98 -15.87 3.90
C LYS A 176 3.17 -16.83 3.78
N ALA A 177 4.40 -16.35 3.95
CA ALA A 177 5.58 -17.21 3.91
C ALA A 177 5.56 -18.25 5.04
N LEU A 178 5.13 -17.86 6.25
CA LEU A 178 4.97 -18.79 7.37
C LEU A 178 3.86 -19.81 7.10
N ASP A 179 2.70 -19.36 6.61
CA ASP A 179 1.58 -20.24 6.23
C ASP A 179 1.99 -21.28 5.17
N GLU A 180 2.70 -20.82 4.12
CA GLU A 180 3.19 -21.71 3.06
C GLU A 180 4.27 -22.67 3.55
N ALA A 181 5.13 -22.26 4.48
CA ALA A 181 6.12 -23.14 5.09
C ALA A 181 5.45 -24.22 5.95
N GLU A 182 4.44 -23.87 6.75
CA GLU A 182 3.68 -24.84 7.54
C GLU A 182 2.95 -25.84 6.62
N LEU A 183 2.32 -25.35 5.54
CA LEU A 183 1.67 -26.19 4.55
C LEU A 183 2.66 -27.14 3.86
N ALA A 184 3.81 -26.64 3.44
CA ALA A 184 4.86 -27.41 2.76
C ALA A 184 5.45 -28.50 3.68
N ALA A 185 5.60 -28.23 4.98
CA ALA A 185 6.02 -29.23 5.96
C ALA A 185 5.04 -30.43 6.02
N GLY A 186 3.76 -30.21 5.76
CA GLY A 186 2.74 -31.25 5.64
C GLY A 186 2.66 -31.94 4.27
N GLN A 187 3.28 -31.38 3.23
CA GLN A 187 3.14 -31.79 1.82
C GLN A 187 4.49 -31.96 1.12
N GLU A 188 5.22 -33.02 1.49
CA GLU A 188 6.48 -33.46 0.84
C GLU A 188 7.65 -32.43 0.86
N GLY A 189 7.52 -31.28 1.53
CA GLY A 189 8.63 -30.36 1.80
C GLY A 189 9.03 -29.44 0.64
N CYS A 190 8.09 -28.98 -0.18
CA CYS A 190 8.37 -27.99 -1.22
C CYS A 190 8.29 -26.55 -0.67
N PHE A 191 9.43 -25.99 -0.26
CA PHE A 191 9.49 -24.69 0.42
C PHE A 191 9.82 -23.49 -0.48
N GLU A 192 9.95 -23.69 -1.80
CA GLU A 192 10.37 -22.63 -2.74
C GLU A 192 9.44 -21.39 -2.68
N GLN A 193 8.12 -21.62 -2.59
CA GLN A 193 7.14 -20.54 -2.49
C GLN A 193 7.26 -19.76 -1.18
N ALA A 194 7.44 -20.45 -0.05
CA ALA A 194 7.63 -19.83 1.25
C ALA A 194 8.89 -18.95 1.28
N LEU A 195 10.01 -19.46 0.76
CA LEU A 195 11.26 -18.69 0.67
C LEU A 195 11.14 -17.49 -0.27
N SER A 196 10.43 -17.62 -1.40
CA SER A 196 10.20 -16.49 -2.31
C SER A 196 9.37 -15.38 -1.65
N LEU A 197 8.30 -15.73 -0.93
CA LEU A 197 7.47 -14.77 -0.20
C LEU A 197 8.25 -14.07 0.92
N ALA A 198 9.05 -14.85 1.67
CA ALA A 198 9.91 -14.31 2.72
C ALA A 198 10.97 -13.36 2.14
N GLU A 199 11.57 -13.68 0.99
CA GLU A 199 12.53 -12.80 0.31
C GLU A 199 11.86 -11.47 -0.08
N GLU A 200 10.70 -11.52 -0.75
CA GLU A 200 9.95 -10.32 -1.15
C GLU A 200 9.58 -9.46 0.05
N GLY A 201 9.02 -10.08 1.09
CA GLY A 201 8.66 -9.39 2.33
C GLY A 201 9.87 -8.74 3.00
N ASN A 202 10.97 -9.47 3.13
CA ASN A 202 12.17 -8.96 3.80
C ASN A 202 12.84 -7.83 3.02
N ARG A 203 12.89 -7.92 1.68
CA ARG A 203 13.41 -6.84 0.82
C ARG A 203 12.64 -5.54 1.01
N LEU A 204 11.31 -5.60 1.05
CA LEU A 204 10.47 -4.42 1.28
C LEU A 204 10.73 -3.79 2.66
N LEU A 205 10.79 -4.61 3.71
CA LEU A 205 11.03 -4.13 5.08
C LEU A 205 12.44 -3.52 5.23
N VAL A 206 13.47 -4.15 4.66
CA VAL A 206 14.85 -3.64 4.70
C VAL A 206 14.98 -2.35 3.91
N ALA A 207 14.41 -2.26 2.71
CA ALA A 207 14.50 -1.06 1.87
C ALA A 207 13.93 0.17 2.56
N PHE A 208 12.88 -0.01 3.36
CA PHE A 208 12.26 1.06 4.15
C PHE A 208 13.09 1.48 5.37
N GLN A 209 13.90 0.59 5.95
CA GLN A 209 14.74 0.87 7.12
C GLN A 209 16.08 1.54 6.75
N GLN A 210 16.52 1.41 5.50
CA GLN A 210 17.75 2.03 5.04
C GLN A 210 17.52 3.53 4.77
N PRO A 211 18.42 4.40 5.26
CA PRO A 211 18.35 5.84 4.99
C PRO A 211 18.50 6.20 3.50
#